data_AF-A0A5M9NMV4-F1
#
_entry.id   AF-A0A5M9NMV4-F1
#
_cell.length_a   1.000
_cell.length_b   1.000
_cell.length_c   1.000
_cell.angle_alpha   90.00
_cell.angle_beta   90.00
_cell.angle_gamma   90.00
#
_symmetry.space_group_name_H-M   'P 1'
#
loop_
_entity.id
_entity.type
_entity.pdbx_description
1 polymer ?
#
loop_
_entity_poly.entity_id
_entity_poly.type
_entity_poly.pdbx_seq_one_letter_code
_entity_poly.pdbx_strand_id
1 'polypeptide(L)' 'MTIKDMMKYIESEYSVINDTPCEICGGDYIAKDSDVAVINGIPYDICDCICSECGHEKTFQFCAPFVKDKNMKNIKNILN' A
#
# COMPACT_ATOMS: atom_id res chain seq x y z
N MET A 1 -13.69 -6.32 13.30
CA MET A 1 -12.46 -6.71 12.59
C MET A 1 -11.35 -6.74 13.63
N THR A 2 -10.61 -7.84 13.71
CA THR A 2 -9.48 -7.95 14.65
C THR A 2 -8.23 -7.37 14.01
N ILE A 3 -7.20 -7.03 14.81
CA ILE A 3 -5.89 -6.59 14.31
C ILE A 3 -5.30 -7.62 13.33
N LYS A 4 -5.55 -8.91 13.57
CA LYS A 4 -5.11 -10.01 12.71
C LYS A 4 -5.73 -9.96 11.30
N ASP A 5 -6.98 -9.51 11.18
CA ASP A 5 -7.63 -9.38 9.89
C ASP A 5 -7.10 -8.19 9.09
N MET A 6 -6.75 -7.10 9.79
CA MET A 6 -6.11 -5.93 9.19
C MET A 6 -4.69 -6.24 8.69
N MET A 7 -3.89 -6.97 9.48
CA MET A 7 -2.55 -7.39 9.08
C MET A 7 -2.57 -8.27 7.83
N LYS A 8 -3.52 -9.20 7.72
CA LYS A 8 -3.69 -10.00 6.50
C LYS A 8 -4.01 -9.16 5.27
N TYR A 9 -4.73 -8.06 5.45
CA TYR A 9 -5.06 -7.16 4.34
C TYR A 9 -3.79 -6.46 3.84
N ILE A 10 -3.01 -5.89 4.77
CA ILE A 10 -1.72 -5.27 4.47
C ILE A 10 -0.78 -6.28 3.80
N GLU A 11 -0.63 -7.48 4.36
CA GLU A 11 0.18 -8.56 3.76
C GLU A 11 -0.25 -8.87 2.32
N SER A 12 -1.56 -8.88 2.03
CA SER A 12 -2.06 -9.12 0.69
C SER A 12 -1.73 -7.99 -0.30
N GLU A 13 -1.71 -6.74 0.14
CA GLU A 13 -1.36 -5.58 -0.69
C GLU A 13 0.14 -5.62 -1.04
N TYR A 14 1.00 -5.88 -0.05
CA TYR A 14 2.43 -6.06 -0.28
C TYR A 14 2.74 -7.29 -1.14
N SER A 15 1.96 -8.38 -1.05
CA SER A 15 2.09 -9.51 -1.97
C SER A 15 1.86 -9.07 -3.41
N VAL A 16 0.81 -8.30 -3.67
CA VAL A 16 0.52 -7.79 -5.03
C VAL A 16 1.64 -6.87 -5.53
N ILE A 17 2.17 -5.99 -4.69
CA ILE A 17 3.30 -5.12 -5.06
C ILE A 17 4.52 -5.95 -5.44
N ASN A 18 4.91 -6.91 -4.58
CA ASN A 18 6.09 -7.75 -4.77
C ASN A 18 5.94 -8.72 -5.96
N ASP A 19 4.72 -9.17 -6.25
CA ASP A 19 4.43 -10.04 -7.39
C ASP A 19 4.32 -9.26 -8.72
N THR A 20 4.32 -7.92 -8.67
CA THR A 20 4.25 -7.06 -9.84
C THR A 20 5.65 -6.62 -10.26
N PRO A 21 6.21 -7.15 -11.37
CA PRO A 21 7.50 -6.70 -11.87
C PRO A 21 7.40 -5.27 -12.44
N CYS A 22 8.55 -4.60 -12.46
CA CYS A 22 8.69 -3.29 -13.07
C CYS A 22 8.33 -3.35 -14.55
N GLU A 23 7.46 -2.45 -14.99
CA GLU A 23 7.00 -2.42 -16.39
C GLU A 23 8.08 -1.91 -17.36
N ILE A 24 9.17 -1.34 -16.83
CA ILE A 24 10.29 -0.81 -17.60
C ILE A 24 11.43 -1.82 -17.69
N CYS A 25 11.89 -2.37 -16.55
CA CYS A 25 13.06 -3.25 -16.50
C CYS A 25 12.78 -4.69 -16.06
N GLY A 26 11.57 -4.99 -15.58
CA GLY A 26 11.20 -6.30 -15.04
C GLY A 26 11.68 -6.57 -13.60
N GLY A 27 12.43 -5.65 -12.98
CA GLY A 27 12.88 -5.77 -11.58
C GLY A 27 11.80 -5.50 -10.55
N ASP A 28 12.16 -5.48 -9.27
CA ASP A 28 11.17 -5.40 -8.18
C ASP A 28 10.83 -3.97 -7.77
N TYR A 29 9.56 -3.73 -7.40
CA TYR A 29 9.13 -2.49 -6.75
C TYR A 29 9.31 -2.58 -5.23
N ILE A 30 9.73 -1.47 -4.63
CA ILE A 30 9.81 -1.29 -3.18
C ILE A 30 8.84 -0.18 -2.79
N ALA A 31 8.01 -0.44 -1.77
CA ALA A 31 7.13 0.57 -1.20
C ALA A 31 7.94 1.66 -0.48
N LYS A 32 7.70 2.91 -0.84
CA LYS A 32 8.39 4.09 -0.31
C LYS A 32 7.51 4.83 0.70
N ASP A 33 6.28 5.12 0.30
CA ASP A 33 5.30 5.84 1.11
C ASP A 33 3.93 5.20 0.94
N SER A 34 3.12 5.25 2.00
CA SER A 34 1.71 4.89 1.95
C SER A 34 0.84 5.96 2.60
N ASP A 35 -0.31 6.21 1.98
CA ASP A 35 -1.32 7.13 2.48
C ASP A 35 -2.74 6.63 2.16
N VAL A 36 -3.71 7.09 2.93
CA VAL A 36 -5.11 6.68 2.75
C VAL A 36 -5.90 7.83 2.13
N ALA A 37 -6.48 7.59 0.96
CA ALA A 37 -7.31 8.54 0.23
C ALA A 37 -8.76 8.07 0.15
N VAL A 38 -9.71 9.00 0.24
CA VAL A 38 -11.13 8.69 0.01
C VAL A 38 -11.52 9.17 -1.39
N ILE A 39 -11.79 8.24 -2.29
CA ILE A 39 -12.17 8.52 -3.69
C ILE A 39 -13.63 8.10 -3.85
N ASN A 40 -14.50 9.04 -4.23
CA ASN A 40 -15.95 8.81 -4.39
C ASN A 40 -16.64 8.20 -3.15
N GLY A 41 -16.16 8.55 -1.95
CA GLY A 41 -16.69 8.02 -0.69
C GLY A 41 -16.20 6.62 -0.32
N ILE A 42 -15.27 6.05 -1.10
CA ILE A 42 -14.62 4.77 -0.82
C ILE A 42 -13.18 5.05 -0.38
N PRO A 43 -12.74 4.56 0.80
CA PRO A 43 -11.35 4.64 1.22
C PRO A 43 -10.46 3.68 0.41
N TYR A 44 -9.27 4.17 0.05
CA TYR A 44 -8.21 3.44 -0.63
C TYR A 44 -6.89 3.63 0.09
N ASP A 45 -6.08 2.58 0.16
CA ASP A 45 -4.66 2.66 0.49
C ASP A 45 -3.87 2.92 -0.80
N ILE A 46 -3.10 4.00 -0.80
CA ILE A 46 -2.31 4.49 -1.91
C ILE A 46 -0.85 4.26 -1.54
N CYS A 47 -0.22 3.30 -2.21
CA CYS A 47 1.17 2.92 -1.98
C CYS A 47 2.05 3.39 -3.12
N ASP A 48 2.87 4.40 -2.85
CA ASP A 48 3.89 4.88 -3.78
C ASP A 48 5.11 3.98 -3.71
N CYS A 49 5.45 3.36 -4.83
CA CYS A 49 6.53 2.41 -4.96
C CYS A 49 7.56 2.90 -5.98
N ILE A 50 8.80 2.49 -5.78
CA ILE A 50 9.91 2.79 -6.69
C ILE A 50 10.63 1.49 -7.04
N CYS A 51 10.97 1.31 -8.31
CA CYS A 51 11.75 0.16 -8.74
C CYS A 51 13.17 0.28 -8.18
N SER A 52 13.63 -0.79 -7.52
CA SER A 52 14.95 -0.84 -6.88
C SER A 52 16.10 -0.81 -7.89
N GLU A 53 15.85 -1.22 -9.13
CA GLU A 53 16.88 -1.33 -10.17
C GLU A 53 16.95 -0.10 -11.08
N CYS A 54 15.80 0.39 -11.57
CA CYS A 54 15.75 1.46 -12.57
C CYS A 54 15.21 2.79 -12.03
N GLY A 55 14.68 2.83 -10.80
CA GLY A 55 14.12 4.04 -10.20
C GLY A 55 12.75 4.46 -10.76
N HIS A 56 12.10 3.63 -11.59
CA HIS A 56 10.76 3.92 -12.09
C HIS A 56 9.74 3.94 -10.95
N GLU A 57 8.93 5.00 -10.88
CA GLU A 57 7.91 5.17 -9.85
C GLU A 57 6.58 4.60 -10.31
N LYS A 58 5.87 3.93 -9.40
CA LYS A 58 4.53 3.38 -9.63
C LYS A 58 3.70 3.47 -8.37
N THR A 59 2.48 3.98 -8.52
CA THR A 59 1.50 4.05 -7.43
C THR A 59 0.53 2.87 -7.53
N PHE A 60 0.38 2.12 -6.45
CA PHE A 60 -0.64 1.09 -6.30
C PHE A 60 -1.82 1.63 -5.50
N GLN A 61 -3.02 1.19 -5.84
CA GLN A 61 -4.26 1.61 -5.20
C GLN A 61 -5.05 0.39 -4.77
N PHE A 62 -5.23 0.22 -3.46
CA PHE A 62 -5.96 -0.90 -2.87
C PHE A 62 -7.22 -0.39 -2.18
N CYS A 63 -8.34 -1.07 -2.37
CA CYS A 63 -9.57 -0.69 -1.67
C CYS A 63 -9.39 -0.96 -0.18
N ALA A 64 -9.58 0.04 0.68
CA ALA A 64 -9.38 -0.08 2.12
C ALA A 64 -10.73 0.10 2.87
N PRO A 65 -11.76 -0.73 2.60
CA PRO A 65 -13.15 -0.51 3.01
C PRO A 65 -13.37 -0.50 4.53
N PHE A 66 -12.35 -0.85 5.30
CA PHE A 66 -12.34 -0.87 6.76
C PHE A 66 -11.78 0.41 7.39
N VAL A 67 -11.16 1.31 6.61
CA VAL A 67 -10.80 2.65 7.08
C VAL A 67 -12.09 3.46 7.20
N LYS A 68 -12.80 3.27 8.31
CA LYS A 68 -13.86 4.19 8.71
C LYS A 68 -13.21 5.48 9.15
N ASP A 69 -13.59 6.56 8.47
CA ASP A 69 -13.30 7.95 8.82
C ASP A 69 -13.00 8.12 10.33
N LYS A 70 -11.80 8.64 10.64
CA LYS A 70 -11.23 8.93 11.97
C LYS A 70 -10.34 7.84 12.58
N ASN A 71 -9.04 7.96 12.31
CA ASN A 71 -7.90 7.67 13.22
C ASN A 71 -6.85 6.63 12.77
N MET A 72 -6.56 6.51 11.47
CA MET A 72 -5.37 5.74 11.04
C MET A 72 -4.09 6.58 10.89
N LYS A 73 -4.02 7.78 11.50
CA LYS A 73 -2.78 8.57 11.61
C LYS A 73 -1.68 7.89 12.47
N ASN A 74 -1.99 6.77 13.13
CA ASN A 74 -1.11 6.13 14.13
C ASN A 74 -0.42 4.84 13.67
N ILE A 75 -0.66 4.30 12.46
CA ILE A 75 0.06 3.08 12.02
C ILE A 75 1.50 3.40 11.57
N LYS A 76 1.80 4.66 11.22
CA LYS A 76 3.17 5.13 10.94
C LYS A 76 4.14 4.94 12.12
N ASN A 77 3.66 4.63 13.33
CA ASN A 77 4.50 4.43 14.53
C ASN A 77 4.68 2.96 14.96
N ILE A 78 4.16 1.97 14.22
CA ILE A 78 4.25 0.54 14.63
C ILE A 78 5.43 -0.20 13.97
N LEU A 79 6.18 0.45 13.07
CA LEU A 79 7.32 -0.14 12.36
C LEU A 79 8.70 0.43 12.74
N ASN A 80 8.83 1.05 13.92
CA ASN A 80 10.13 1.40 14.49
C ASN A 80 10.75 0.24 15.29
#